data_AF-A0A537BLH4-F1
#
_entry.id   AF-A0A537BLH4-F1
#
_cell.length_a   1.000
_cell.length_b   1.000
_cell.length_c   1.000
_cell.angle_alpha   90.00
_cell.angle_beta   90.00
_cell.angle_gamma   90.00
#
_symmetry.space_group_name_H-M   'P 1'
#
loop_
_entity.id
_entity.type
_entity.pdbx_description
1 polymer ?
#
loop_
_entity_poly.entity_id
_entity_poly.type
_entity_poly.pdbx_seq_one_letter_code
_entity_poly.pdbx_strand_id
1 'polypeptide(L)'
;SRKSFPRGASIIAAGDITESLYVVISGRMKVMMSDDEGREVILAILGSNEFFGEMGLIDDHPRSASVVALEACEVLSLSKRDFKKCLAENFEMAMTVMRGLVKRLREADQKIGSLALMDVYGRVARLLLEMAETVNGQKVVTRKLAKQDIAKMIGASREMVSRVMNFPARDHTDHRLRNGPGRALGAAMTGRSADSSACSGFARSRSEGSSSARIPASIRTAARRGAVGVLTQSEPL
;
A
#
# COMPACT_ATOMS: atom_id res chain seq x y z
N SER A 1 -19.44 -18.79 -11.46
CA SER A 1 -20.04 -19.48 -10.30
C SER A 1 -19.65 -18.78 -9.01
N ARG A 2 -20.49 -18.81 -7.97
CA ARG A 2 -20.15 -18.25 -6.64
C ARG A 2 -19.28 -19.25 -5.86
N LYS A 3 -18.29 -18.75 -5.13
CA LYS A 3 -17.41 -19.54 -4.24
C LYS A 3 -17.24 -18.82 -2.91
N SER A 4 -17.10 -19.58 -1.84
CA SER A 4 -16.87 -19.05 -0.48
C SER A 4 -15.53 -19.56 0.05
N PHE A 5 -14.79 -18.68 0.68
CA PHE A 5 -13.45 -18.94 1.21
C PHE A 5 -13.36 -18.52 2.67
N PRO A 6 -12.87 -19.40 3.57
CA PRO A 6 -12.63 -19.01 4.96
C PRO A 6 -11.43 -18.07 5.06
N ARG A 7 -11.30 -17.40 6.21
CA ARG A 7 -10.11 -16.61 6.53
C ARG A 7 -8.84 -17.46 6.37
N GLY A 8 -7.81 -16.88 5.74
CA GLY A 8 -6.52 -17.53 5.53
C GLY A 8 -6.45 -18.44 4.30
N ALA A 9 -7.57 -18.70 3.62
CA ALA A 9 -7.56 -19.49 2.41
C ALA A 9 -6.79 -18.79 1.28
N SER A 10 -5.96 -19.55 0.56
CA SER A 10 -5.33 -19.12 -0.68
C SER A 10 -6.28 -19.35 -1.86
N ILE A 11 -6.51 -18.32 -2.67
CA ILE A 11 -7.40 -18.36 -3.83
C ILE A 11 -6.59 -18.42 -5.12
N ILE A 12 -5.43 -17.74 -5.12
CA ILE A 12 -4.45 -17.77 -6.19
C ILE A 12 -3.08 -17.92 -5.54
N ALA A 13 -2.24 -18.81 -6.05
CA ALA A 13 -0.82 -18.82 -5.77
C ALA A 13 -0.04 -18.20 -6.95
N ALA A 14 0.99 -17.41 -6.63
CA ALA A 14 1.91 -16.88 -7.64
C ALA A 14 2.63 -18.03 -8.38
N GLY A 15 2.87 -17.85 -9.67
CA GLY A 15 3.48 -18.86 -10.54
C GLY A 15 2.52 -19.92 -11.09
N ASP A 16 1.31 -20.05 -10.53
CA ASP A 16 0.32 -20.99 -11.06
C ASP A 16 -0.17 -20.57 -12.46
N ILE A 17 -0.58 -21.55 -13.25
CA ILE A 17 -1.36 -21.32 -14.46
C ILE A 17 -2.80 -21.67 -14.11
N THR A 18 -3.65 -20.64 -13.97
CA THR A 18 -5.08 -20.84 -13.71
C THR A 18 -5.94 -19.97 -14.61
N GLU A 19 -7.07 -20.53 -15.02
CA GLU A 19 -7.89 -20.01 -16.11
C GLU A 19 -9.16 -19.32 -15.58
N SER A 20 -9.04 -18.56 -14.48
CA SER A 20 -10.21 -17.89 -13.86
C SER A 20 -9.91 -16.50 -13.33
N LEU A 21 -10.85 -15.59 -13.56
CA LEU A 21 -10.96 -14.29 -12.92
C LEU A 21 -11.85 -14.45 -11.69
N TYR A 22 -11.61 -13.64 -10.66
CA TYR A 22 -12.47 -13.56 -9.50
C TYR A 22 -12.95 -12.13 -9.26
N VAL A 23 -14.18 -11.97 -8.80
CA VAL A 23 -14.75 -10.69 -8.33
C VAL A 23 -15.17 -10.87 -6.88
N VAL A 24 -14.72 -10.00 -5.99
CA VAL A 24 -15.08 -10.05 -4.56
C VAL A 24 -16.52 -9.55 -4.39
N ILE A 25 -17.37 -10.42 -3.85
CA ILE A 25 -18.75 -10.05 -3.48
C ILE A 25 -18.73 -9.47 -2.06
N SER A 26 -18.09 -10.17 -1.13
CA SER A 26 -18.01 -9.78 0.28
C SER A 26 -16.68 -10.24 0.90
N GLY A 27 -16.29 -9.57 1.98
CA GLY A 27 -15.05 -9.81 2.70
C GLY A 27 -13.87 -9.00 2.16
N ARG A 28 -12.66 -9.41 2.57
CA ARG A 28 -11.39 -8.75 2.21
C ARG A 28 -10.30 -9.77 1.93
N MET A 29 -9.49 -9.45 0.95
CA MET A 29 -8.36 -10.27 0.53
C MET A 29 -7.10 -9.43 0.46
N LYS A 30 -5.93 -10.04 0.67
CA LYS A 30 -4.63 -9.43 0.37
C LYS A 30 -4.06 -10.01 -0.91
N VAL A 31 -3.54 -9.15 -1.77
CA VAL A 31 -2.65 -9.51 -2.87
C VAL A 31 -1.22 -9.37 -2.35
N MET A 32 -0.40 -10.40 -2.50
CA MET A 32 0.94 -10.43 -1.94
C MET A 32 1.94 -11.16 -2.85
N MET A 33 3.19 -10.70 -2.78
CA MET A 33 4.35 -11.43 -3.26
C MET A 33 5.15 -11.95 -2.07
N SER A 34 5.83 -13.06 -2.29
CA SER A 34 6.80 -13.63 -1.37
C SER A 34 8.07 -13.98 -2.13
N ASP A 35 9.22 -13.85 -1.48
CA ASP A 35 10.47 -14.41 -1.98
C ASP A 35 10.75 -15.81 -1.41
N ASP A 36 11.88 -16.40 -1.81
CA ASP A 36 12.29 -17.75 -1.39
C ASP A 36 12.60 -17.85 0.12
N GLU A 37 12.87 -16.71 0.78
CA GLU A 37 13.05 -16.62 2.23
C GLU A 37 11.72 -16.48 2.98
N GLY A 38 10.59 -16.45 2.27
CA GLY A 38 9.25 -16.27 2.85
C GLY A 38 8.95 -14.84 3.28
N ARG A 39 9.75 -13.86 2.88
CA ARG A 39 9.47 -12.44 3.15
C ARG A 39 8.32 -12.00 2.26
N GLU A 40 7.27 -11.50 2.88
CA GLU A 40 6.07 -11.08 2.17
C GLU A 40 6.00 -9.55 1.99
N VAL A 41 5.53 -9.14 0.81
CA VAL A 41 5.10 -7.77 0.54
C VAL A 41 3.63 -7.78 0.14
N ILE A 42 2.83 -6.93 0.78
CA ILE A 42 1.42 -6.75 0.44
C ILE A 42 1.30 -5.69 -0.65
N LEU A 43 0.87 -6.13 -1.83
CA LEU A 43 0.67 -5.29 -3.01
C LEU A 43 -0.65 -4.55 -3.00
N ALA A 44 -1.72 -5.14 -2.45
CA ALA A 44 -3.02 -4.50 -2.34
C ALA A 44 -3.89 -5.21 -1.31
N ILE A 45 -4.89 -4.49 -0.77
CA ILE A 45 -6.01 -5.09 -0.05
C ILE A 45 -7.24 -4.90 -0.93
N LEU A 46 -7.90 -6.00 -1.28
CA LEU A 46 -9.11 -6.02 -2.09
C LEU A 46 -10.34 -6.08 -1.21
N GLY A 47 -11.38 -5.33 -1.57
CA GLY A 47 -12.70 -5.38 -0.96
C GLY A 47 -13.80 -5.70 -1.98
N SER A 48 -15.06 -5.60 -1.55
CA SER A 48 -16.24 -5.80 -2.39
C SER A 48 -16.18 -4.99 -3.69
N ASN A 49 -16.63 -5.62 -4.78
CA ASN A 49 -16.64 -5.11 -6.15
C ASN A 49 -15.26 -4.95 -6.82
N GLU A 50 -14.17 -5.34 -6.15
CA GLU A 50 -12.86 -5.44 -6.79
C GLU A 50 -12.65 -6.83 -7.39
N PHE A 51 -11.98 -6.90 -8.53
CA PHE A 51 -11.67 -8.14 -9.23
C PHE A 51 -10.17 -8.45 -9.20
N PHE A 52 -9.78 -9.70 -9.39
CA PHE A 52 -8.38 -10.11 -9.44
C PHE A 52 -8.19 -11.37 -10.29
N GLY A 53 -6.94 -11.59 -10.72
CA GLY A 53 -6.61 -12.70 -11.60
C GLY A 53 -6.87 -12.39 -13.08
N GLU A 54 -7.00 -11.12 -13.45
CA GLU A 54 -7.16 -10.71 -14.85
C GLU A 54 -5.85 -10.80 -15.64
N MET A 55 -4.70 -10.49 -15.03
CA MET A 55 -3.42 -10.33 -15.74
C MET A 55 -3.08 -11.57 -16.57
N GLY A 56 -2.94 -12.73 -15.91
CA GLY A 56 -2.64 -13.99 -16.59
C GLY A 56 -3.72 -14.50 -17.55
N LEU A 57 -4.93 -13.92 -17.55
CA LEU A 57 -5.94 -14.23 -18.58
C LEU A 57 -5.83 -13.35 -19.82
N ILE A 58 -5.22 -12.17 -19.67
CA ILE A 58 -5.03 -11.16 -20.71
C ILE A 58 -3.73 -11.42 -21.48
N ASP A 59 -2.63 -11.67 -20.76
CA ASP A 59 -1.29 -11.83 -21.35
C ASP A 59 -0.81 -13.28 -21.41
N ASP A 60 -1.62 -14.23 -20.94
CA ASP A 60 -1.31 -15.67 -20.87
C ASP A 60 -0.04 -16.00 -20.06
N HIS A 61 0.39 -15.12 -19.15
CA HIS A 61 1.50 -15.36 -18.23
C HIS A 61 1.04 -16.04 -16.92
N PRO A 62 1.95 -16.72 -16.21
CA PRO A 62 1.70 -17.22 -14.86
C PRO A 62 1.23 -16.12 -13.89
N ARG A 63 0.58 -16.53 -12.80
CA ARG A 63 0.09 -15.59 -11.78
C ARG A 63 1.22 -14.75 -11.20
N SER A 64 1.09 -13.43 -11.32
CA SER A 64 2.10 -12.46 -10.84
C SER A 64 2.18 -12.35 -9.32
N ALA A 65 1.12 -12.72 -8.60
CA ALA A 65 1.02 -12.61 -7.15
C ALA A 65 0.01 -13.60 -6.57
N SER A 66 0.16 -13.89 -5.29
CA SER A 66 -0.77 -14.71 -4.52
C SER A 66 -1.92 -13.86 -3.96
N VAL A 67 -3.10 -14.47 -3.79
CA VAL A 67 -4.27 -13.83 -3.19
C VAL A 67 -4.80 -14.67 -2.04
N VAL A 68 -4.88 -14.06 -0.84
CA VAL A 68 -5.25 -14.75 0.40
C VAL A 68 -6.39 -14.00 1.10
N ALA A 69 -7.39 -14.74 1.59
CA ALA A 69 -8.50 -14.18 2.35
C ALA A 69 -8.03 -13.66 3.73
N LEU A 70 -8.35 -12.40 4.04
CA LEU A 70 -8.09 -11.79 5.36
C LEU A 70 -9.23 -12.04 6.36
N GLU A 71 -10.42 -12.29 5.84
CA GLU A 71 -11.64 -12.66 6.57
C GLU A 71 -12.46 -13.64 5.72
N ALA A 72 -13.61 -14.11 6.21
CA ALA A 72 -14.49 -14.92 5.38
C ALA A 72 -14.92 -14.11 4.14
N CYS A 73 -14.73 -14.68 2.95
CA CYS A 73 -14.98 -14.01 1.68
C CYS A 73 -15.92 -14.82 0.80
N GLU A 74 -16.71 -14.11 0.02
CA GLU A 74 -17.43 -14.68 -1.11
C GLU A 74 -16.95 -14.02 -2.40
N VAL A 75 -16.78 -14.82 -3.44
CA VAL A 75 -16.32 -14.35 -4.74
C VAL A 75 -17.17 -14.95 -5.86
N LEU A 76 -17.28 -14.22 -6.96
CA LEU A 76 -17.72 -14.75 -8.24
C LEU A 76 -16.48 -15.21 -9.01
N SER A 77 -16.46 -16.46 -9.46
CA SER A 77 -15.45 -17.01 -10.36
C SER A 77 -15.97 -17.01 -11.79
N LEU A 78 -15.18 -16.45 -12.71
CA LEU A 78 -15.46 -16.39 -14.14
C LEU A 78 -14.34 -17.13 -14.88
N SER A 79 -14.71 -18.07 -15.76
CA SER A 79 -13.72 -18.80 -16.56
C SER A 79 -13.05 -17.88 -17.58
N LYS A 80 -11.84 -18.21 -18.04
CA LYS A 80 -11.16 -17.46 -19.10
C LYS A 80 -11.98 -17.37 -20.37
N ARG A 81 -12.66 -18.47 -20.74
CA ARG A 81 -13.54 -18.50 -21.91
C ARG A 81 -14.66 -17.47 -21.79
N ASP A 82 -15.35 -17.47 -20.65
CA ASP A 82 -16.46 -16.56 -20.43
C ASP A 82 -15.97 -15.11 -20.28
N PHE A 83 -14.81 -14.89 -19.66
CA PHE A 83 -14.14 -13.60 -19.58
C PHE A 83 -13.83 -13.02 -20.97
N LYS A 84 -13.17 -13.81 -21.84
CA LYS A 84 -12.86 -13.39 -23.22
C LYS A 84 -14.13 -13.09 -24.02
N LYS A 85 -15.19 -13.90 -23.85
CA LYS A 85 -16.50 -13.67 -24.46
C LYS A 85 -17.11 -12.34 -23.99
N CYS A 86 -17.15 -12.10 -22.68
CA CYS A 86 -17.71 -10.85 -22.14
C CYS A 86 -16.91 -9.61 -22.56
N LEU A 87 -15.58 -9.71 -22.68
CA LEU A 87 -14.77 -8.61 -23.21
C LEU A 87 -15.10 -8.29 -24.68
N ALA A 88 -15.34 -9.31 -25.50
CA ALA A 88 -15.68 -9.13 -26.91
C ALA A 88 -17.10 -8.56 -27.11
N GLU A 89 -18.04 -8.96 -26.26
CA GLU A 89 -19.46 -8.59 -26.39
C GLU A 89 -19.84 -7.31 -25.59
N ASN A 90 -19.01 -6.91 -24.63
CA ASN A 90 -19.31 -5.78 -23.73
C ASN A 90 -18.10 -4.85 -23.55
N PHE A 91 -18.11 -3.75 -24.31
CA PHE A 91 -17.07 -2.73 -24.26
C PHE A 91 -16.92 -2.08 -22.87
N GLU A 92 -18.01 -1.88 -22.12
CA GLU A 92 -17.95 -1.32 -20.76
C GLU A 92 -17.22 -2.24 -19.78
N MET A 93 -17.32 -3.56 -19.98
CA MET A 93 -16.53 -4.51 -19.21
C MET A 93 -15.04 -4.37 -19.51
N ALA A 94 -14.66 -4.25 -20.79
CA ALA A 94 -13.27 -4.00 -21.17
C ALA A 94 -12.73 -2.69 -20.57
N MET A 95 -13.50 -1.61 -20.63
CA MET A 95 -13.16 -0.34 -19.99
C MET A 95 -13.03 -0.45 -18.48
N THR A 96 -13.87 -1.27 -17.82
CA THR A 96 -13.79 -1.51 -16.38
C THR A 96 -12.49 -2.25 -16.01
N VAL A 97 -12.11 -3.27 -16.78
CA VAL A 97 -10.84 -3.97 -16.59
C VAL A 97 -9.66 -3.03 -16.81
N MET A 98 -9.65 -2.25 -17.90
CA MET A 98 -8.60 -1.27 -18.20
C MET A 98 -8.46 -0.21 -17.09
N ARG A 99 -9.57 0.34 -16.61
CA ARG A 99 -9.57 1.28 -15.48
C ARG A 99 -8.97 0.66 -14.21
N GLY A 100 -9.27 -0.62 -13.93
CA GLY A 100 -8.68 -1.35 -12.81
C GLY A 100 -7.17 -1.55 -12.96
N LEU A 101 -6.69 -1.89 -14.15
CA LEU A 101 -5.25 -2.02 -14.44
C LEU A 101 -4.52 -0.68 -14.30
N VAL A 102 -5.09 0.41 -14.84
CA VAL A 102 -4.51 1.77 -14.70
C VAL A 102 -4.47 2.22 -13.24
N LYS A 103 -5.53 1.93 -12.46
CA LYS A 103 -5.54 2.20 -11.01
C LYS A 103 -4.36 1.48 -10.33
N ARG A 104 -4.18 0.18 -10.60
CA ARG A 104 -3.09 -0.62 -10.03
C ARG A 104 -1.70 -0.12 -10.45
N LEU A 105 -1.52 0.27 -11.70
CA LEU A 105 -0.26 0.83 -12.19
C LEU A 105 0.09 2.12 -11.44
N ARG A 106 -0.87 3.03 -11.30
CA ARG A 106 -0.67 4.28 -10.53
C ARG A 106 -0.37 4.02 -9.06
N GLU A 107 -1.04 3.03 -8.44
CA GLU A 107 -0.75 2.61 -7.07
C GLU A 107 0.67 2.03 -6.94
N ALA A 108 1.11 1.23 -7.92
CA ALA A 108 2.47 0.69 -7.96
C ALA A 108 3.52 1.80 -8.10
N ASP A 109 3.32 2.76 -9.01
CA ASP A 109 4.22 3.92 -9.18
C ASP A 109 4.34 4.73 -7.88
N GLN A 110 3.22 4.96 -7.19
CA GLN A 110 3.22 5.64 -5.89
C GLN A 110 4.00 4.87 -4.83
N LYS A 111 3.89 3.53 -4.81
CA LYS A 111 4.66 2.68 -3.90
C LYS A 111 6.15 2.71 -4.21
N ILE A 112 6.54 2.64 -5.49
CA ILE A 112 7.92 2.78 -5.92
C ILE A 112 8.48 4.12 -5.45
N GLY A 113 7.77 5.23 -5.71
CA GLY A 113 8.16 6.56 -5.24
C GLY A 113 8.27 6.65 -3.71
N SER A 114 7.34 6.03 -2.97
CA SER A 114 7.38 5.97 -1.51
C SER A 114 8.61 5.23 -0.99
N LEU A 115 8.96 4.09 -1.59
CA LEU A 115 10.14 3.30 -1.21
C LEU A 115 11.45 4.04 -1.54
N ALA A 116 11.50 4.78 -2.64
CA ALA A 116 12.69 5.50 -3.08
C ALA A 116 12.90 6.86 -2.38
N LEU A 117 11.83 7.56 -2.00
CA LEU A 117 11.88 8.97 -1.58
C LEU A 117 11.53 9.21 -0.11
N MET A 118 10.96 8.22 0.59
CA MET A 118 10.52 8.36 1.97
C MET A 118 11.29 7.42 2.90
N ASP A 119 11.60 7.91 4.09
CA ASP A 119 12.03 7.06 5.20
C ASP A 119 10.87 6.22 5.76
N VAL A 120 11.19 5.22 6.57
CA VAL A 120 10.18 4.31 7.16
C VAL A 120 9.09 5.09 7.91
N TYR A 121 9.44 6.18 8.59
CA TYR A 121 8.49 7.05 9.28
C TYR A 121 7.49 7.70 8.32
N GLY A 122 7.97 8.29 7.23
CA GLY A 122 7.15 8.87 6.18
C GLY A 122 6.21 7.84 5.55
N ARG A 123 6.69 6.61 5.32
CA ARG A 123 5.86 5.54 4.76
C ARG A 123 4.76 5.08 5.71
N VAL A 124 5.06 4.92 7.01
CA VAL A 124 4.03 4.62 8.04
C VAL A 124 3.00 5.75 8.09
N ALA A 125 3.46 7.00 8.11
CA ALA A 125 2.57 8.16 8.15
C ALA A 125 1.59 8.20 6.98
N ARG A 126 2.12 8.02 5.77
CA ARG A 126 1.33 7.99 4.55
C ARG A 126 0.28 6.87 4.58
N LEU A 127 0.68 5.64 4.91
CA LEU A 127 -0.25 4.52 4.99
C LEU A 127 -1.38 4.79 5.99
N LEU A 128 -1.06 5.31 7.18
CA LEU A 128 -2.08 5.62 8.19
C LEU A 128 -3.06 6.71 7.72
N LEU A 129 -2.58 7.69 6.95
CA LEU A 129 -3.43 8.74 6.36
C LEU A 129 -4.32 8.21 5.25
N GLU A 130 -3.79 7.33 4.38
CA GLU A 130 -4.56 6.65 3.33
C GLU A 130 -5.68 5.77 3.93
N MET A 131 -5.43 5.17 5.08
CA MET A 131 -6.41 4.32 5.78
C MET A 131 -7.33 5.09 6.74
N ALA A 132 -7.14 6.40 6.91
CA ALA A 132 -7.92 7.20 7.84
C ALA A 132 -9.21 7.75 7.21
N GLU A 133 -10.31 7.43 7.85
CA GLU A 133 -11.64 7.96 7.53
C GLU A 133 -11.87 9.26 8.31
N THR A 134 -12.73 10.13 7.78
CA THR A 134 -13.13 11.34 8.49
C THR A 134 -14.35 11.01 9.35
N VAL A 135 -14.18 11.01 10.67
CA VAL A 135 -15.24 10.79 11.67
C VAL A 135 -15.32 12.06 12.52
N ASN A 136 -16.49 12.71 12.55
CA ASN A 136 -16.71 13.96 13.29
C ASN A 136 -15.64 15.04 13.00
N GLY A 137 -15.28 15.21 11.73
CA GLY A 137 -14.27 16.19 11.30
C GLY A 137 -12.82 15.79 11.60
N GLN A 138 -12.57 14.64 12.24
CA GLN A 138 -11.23 14.15 12.55
C GLN A 138 -10.86 12.97 11.65
N LYS A 139 -9.60 12.92 11.23
CA LYS A 139 -9.04 11.71 10.61
C LYS A 139 -8.80 10.66 11.68
N VAL A 140 -9.40 9.48 11.50
CA VAL A 140 -9.32 8.35 12.42
C VAL A 140 -9.10 7.07 11.61
N VAL A 141 -8.11 6.26 12.02
CA VAL A 141 -7.96 4.90 11.50
C VAL A 141 -8.92 4.02 12.29
N THR A 142 -10.09 3.77 11.70
CA THR A 142 -11.19 3.00 12.31
C THR A 142 -10.89 1.50 12.36
N ARG A 143 -9.91 1.03 11.57
CA ARG A 143 -9.59 -0.37 11.38
C ARG A 143 -8.36 -0.78 12.18
N LYS A 144 -8.46 -1.88 12.93
CA LYS A 144 -7.31 -2.49 13.59
C LYS A 144 -6.37 -3.10 12.56
N LEU A 145 -5.12 -2.65 12.56
CA LEU A 145 -4.06 -3.17 11.71
C LEU A 145 -2.99 -3.84 12.57
N ALA A 146 -2.61 -5.06 12.20
CA ALA A 146 -1.45 -5.68 12.82
C ALA A 146 -0.20 -4.93 12.36
N LYS A 147 0.73 -4.67 13.28
CA LYS A 147 2.03 -4.06 12.96
C LYS A 147 2.79 -4.85 11.88
N GLN A 148 2.60 -6.17 11.84
CA GLN A 148 3.17 -7.02 10.81
C GLN A 148 2.59 -6.70 9.41
N ASP A 149 1.29 -6.46 9.30
CA ASP A 149 0.67 -6.12 8.01
C ASP A 149 1.12 -4.75 7.53
N ILE A 150 1.24 -3.78 8.44
CA ILE A 150 1.85 -2.47 8.14
C ILE A 150 3.27 -2.67 7.59
N ALA A 151 4.09 -3.46 8.29
CA ALA A 151 5.46 -3.75 7.88
C ALA A 151 5.52 -4.36 6.46
N LYS A 152 4.65 -5.33 6.17
CA LYS A 152 4.51 -5.96 4.85
C LYS A 152 3.97 -5.01 3.77
N MET A 153 3.14 -4.03 4.13
CA MET A 153 2.61 -3.02 3.19
C MET A 153 3.64 -1.94 2.82
N ILE A 154 4.53 -1.57 3.74
CA ILE A 154 5.49 -0.47 3.54
C ILE A 154 6.94 -0.92 3.27
N GLY A 155 7.19 -2.23 3.19
CA GLY A 155 8.53 -2.80 3.03
C GLY A 155 9.45 -2.38 4.18
N ALA A 156 9.10 -2.73 5.40
CA ALA A 156 9.91 -2.46 6.60
C ALA A 156 9.85 -3.65 7.57
N SER A 157 10.71 -3.65 8.60
CA SER A 157 10.63 -4.63 9.68
C SER A 157 9.49 -4.29 10.65
N ARG A 158 8.91 -5.31 11.30
CA ARG A 158 7.87 -5.13 12.33
C ARG A 158 8.38 -4.29 13.51
N GLU A 159 9.64 -4.46 13.87
CA GLU A 159 10.32 -3.75 14.97
C GLU A 159 10.41 -2.26 14.63
N MET A 160 10.79 -1.92 13.39
CA MET A 160 10.83 -0.54 12.92
C MET A 160 9.44 0.09 12.95
N VAL A 161 8.42 -0.60 12.44
CA VAL A 161 7.03 -0.12 12.54
C VAL A 161 6.61 0.08 13.99
N SER A 162 6.93 -0.86 14.89
CA SER A 162 6.60 -0.73 16.31
C SER A 162 7.27 0.50 16.94
N ARG A 163 8.54 0.77 16.61
CA ARG A 163 9.25 1.98 17.04
C ARG A 163 8.55 3.24 16.55
N VAL A 164 8.23 3.33 15.26
CA VAL A 164 7.53 4.50 14.68
C VAL A 164 6.18 4.73 15.36
N MET A 165 5.38 3.68 15.55
CA MET A 165 4.06 3.76 16.18
C MET A 165 4.11 4.20 17.66
N ASN A 166 5.19 3.84 18.35
CA ASN A 166 5.41 4.17 19.75
C ASN A 166 6.15 5.50 19.96
N PHE A 167 6.73 6.09 18.91
CA PHE A 167 7.55 7.29 18.99
C PHE A 167 6.74 8.54 19.39
N PRO A 168 7.26 9.41 20.29
CA PRO A 168 6.56 10.62 20.73
C PRO A 168 6.38 11.63 19.59
N ALA A 169 5.31 12.43 19.66
CA ALA A 169 4.94 13.41 18.64
C ALA A 169 5.88 14.60 18.49
N ARG A 170 6.59 14.95 19.56
CA ARG A 170 7.45 16.15 19.62
C ARG A 170 8.77 15.99 18.84
N ASP A 171 9.23 14.75 18.64
CA ASP A 171 10.56 14.46 18.08
C ASP A 171 10.56 14.12 16.57
N HIS A 172 9.41 14.14 15.90
CA HIS A 172 9.33 13.83 14.46
C HIS A 172 10.02 14.89 13.59
N THR A 173 10.09 16.14 14.06
CA THR A 173 10.85 17.23 13.41
C THR A 173 12.37 17.01 13.50
N ASP A 174 12.86 16.44 14.62
CA ASP A 174 14.29 16.21 14.85
C ASP A 174 14.82 14.98 14.06
N HIS A 175 14.03 13.91 13.94
CA HIS A 175 14.42 12.74 13.13
C HIS A 175 14.65 13.10 11.65
N ARG A 176 13.83 14.00 11.08
CA ARG A 176 14.03 14.51 9.70
C ARG A 176 15.31 15.31 9.53
N LEU A 177 15.71 16.10 10.54
CA LEU A 177 16.97 16.84 10.52
C LEU A 177 18.18 15.91 10.59
N ARG A 178 18.05 14.79 11.31
CA ARG A 178 19.12 13.79 11.42
C ARG A 178 19.25 12.86 10.21
N ASN A 179 18.13 12.48 9.59
CA ASN A 179 18.06 11.38 8.60
C ASN A 179 17.42 11.75 7.24
N GLY A 180 17.17 13.04 6.98
CA GLY A 180 16.63 13.50 5.69
C GLY A 180 17.59 13.27 4.51
N PRO A 181 17.08 13.23 3.27
CA PRO A 181 17.86 12.96 2.06
C PRO A 181 19.03 13.93 1.82
N GLY A 182 19.05 15.08 2.51
CA GLY A 182 20.15 16.05 2.46
C GLY A 182 21.43 15.65 3.19
N ARG A 183 21.43 14.59 4.02
CA ARG A 183 22.65 14.14 4.72
C ARG A 183 23.46 13.10 3.97
N ALA A 184 22.85 12.38 3.02
CA ALA A 184 23.52 11.36 2.22
C ALA A 184 24.45 11.95 1.13
N LEU A 185 24.38 13.26 0.83
CA LEU A 185 25.28 13.92 -0.12
C LEU A 185 26.46 14.66 0.53
N GLY A 186 26.57 14.70 1.87
CA GLY A 186 27.58 15.50 2.57
C GLY A 186 28.79 14.74 3.12
N ALA A 187 28.84 13.41 3.02
CA ALA A 187 29.84 12.59 3.72
C ALA A 187 30.85 11.86 2.81
N ALA A 188 30.86 12.17 1.50
CA ALA A 188 31.79 11.56 0.55
C ALA A 188 32.49 12.59 -0.33
N MET A 189 33.01 13.69 0.26
CA MET A 189 34.04 14.52 -0.37
C MET A 189 34.94 15.17 0.69
N THR A 190 35.78 14.35 1.33
CA THR A 190 37.05 14.83 1.89
C THR A 190 38.15 13.91 1.38
N GLY A 191 38.67 14.24 0.20
CA GLY A 191 39.71 13.44 -0.45
C GLY A 191 40.14 13.99 -1.81
N ARG A 192 40.99 15.02 -1.76
CA ARG A 192 41.96 15.46 -2.79
C ARG A 192 41.44 15.92 -4.18
N SER A 193 41.65 17.22 -4.41
CA SER A 193 42.13 17.85 -5.65
C SER A 193 42.03 17.07 -6.97
N ALA A 194 41.19 17.55 -7.90
CA ALA A 194 41.55 17.69 -9.31
C ALA A 194 40.52 18.61 -10.01
N ASP A 195 41.07 19.69 -10.55
CA ASP A 195 40.68 20.51 -11.70
C ASP A 195 39.23 20.77 -12.16
N SER A 196 39.13 22.02 -12.59
CA SER A 196 38.03 22.76 -13.17
C SER A 196 37.44 22.19 -14.47
N SER A 197 36.18 22.58 -14.67
CA SER A 197 35.47 22.83 -15.93
C SER A 197 34.41 21.79 -16.36
N ALA A 198 33.29 22.34 -16.83
CA ALA A 198 32.13 21.70 -17.46
C ALA A 198 31.10 21.02 -16.54
N CYS A 199 30.08 21.78 -16.14
CA CYS A 199 28.67 21.46 -16.46
C CYS A 199 27.74 22.59 -15.99
N SER A 200 27.62 23.60 -16.84
CA SER A 200 26.52 24.55 -16.82
C SER A 200 25.25 23.86 -17.35
N GLY A 201 24.14 23.99 -16.62
CA GLY A 201 22.80 23.80 -17.19
C GLY A 201 21.96 22.71 -16.55
N PHE A 202 21.45 22.96 -15.34
CA PHE A 202 20.10 22.55 -14.97
C PHE A 202 19.60 23.40 -13.79
N ALA A 203 19.05 24.57 -14.11
CA ALA A 203 18.29 25.36 -13.15
C ALA A 203 17.01 24.59 -12.80
N ARG A 204 17.01 23.87 -11.67
CA ARG A 204 15.77 23.36 -11.08
C ARG A 204 15.07 24.48 -10.33
N SER A 205 13.96 24.93 -10.91
CA SER A 205 12.88 25.58 -10.20
C SER A 205 12.54 24.78 -8.94
N ARG A 206 12.77 25.37 -7.77
CA ARG A 206 12.27 24.83 -6.51
C ARG A 206 10.75 24.93 -6.55
N SER A 207 10.07 23.81 -6.74
CA SER A 207 8.65 23.72 -6.38
C SER A 207 8.56 23.62 -4.86
N GLU A 208 8.21 24.74 -4.25
CA GLU A 208 7.60 24.78 -2.92
C GLU A 208 6.30 23.98 -3.00
N GLY A 209 6.35 22.70 -2.61
CA GLY A 209 5.22 21.80 -2.79
C GLY A 209 5.35 20.50 -2.02
N SER A 210 6.02 20.50 -0.86
CA SER A 210 6.02 19.37 0.07
C SER A 210 5.11 19.71 1.24
N SER A 211 3.80 19.57 1.03
CA SER A 211 2.81 19.63 2.10
C SER A 211 3.19 18.63 3.22
N SER A 212 3.55 19.21 4.37
CA SER A 212 3.92 18.50 5.60
C SER A 212 2.69 17.79 6.16
N ALA A 213 2.48 16.54 5.78
CA ALA A 213 1.46 15.71 6.43
C ALA A 213 1.95 15.26 7.82
N ARG A 214 1.74 16.08 8.85
CA ARG A 214 1.79 15.64 10.25
C ARG A 214 0.70 14.58 10.44
N ILE A 215 1.04 13.39 10.93
CA ILE A 215 0.01 12.43 11.36
C ILE A 215 -0.74 13.05 12.56
N PRO A 216 -2.04 13.38 12.43
CA PRO A 216 -2.83 13.92 13.53
C PRO A 216 -2.76 13.01 14.77
N ALA A 217 -2.77 13.60 15.97
CA ALA A 217 -2.74 12.83 17.22
C ALA A 217 -3.91 11.83 17.32
N SER A 218 -5.07 12.17 16.75
CA SER A 218 -6.26 11.31 16.65
C SER A 218 -5.99 9.99 15.91
N ILE A 219 -5.25 10.03 14.79
CA ILE A 219 -4.90 8.84 13.99
C ILE A 219 -4.00 7.89 14.78
N ARG A 220 -3.04 8.42 15.54
CA ARG A 220 -2.12 7.60 16.36
C ARG A 220 -2.82 6.94 17.55
N THR A 221 -3.69 7.66 18.25
CA THR A 221 -4.39 7.12 19.41
C THR A 221 -5.30 5.96 19.01
N ALA A 222 -5.99 6.07 17.87
CA ALA A 222 -6.80 4.99 17.31
C ALA A 222 -5.96 3.77 16.89
N ALA A 223 -4.82 4.00 16.21
CA ALA A 223 -3.94 2.93 15.77
C ALA A 223 -3.16 2.25 16.93
N ARG A 224 -2.96 2.94 18.07
CA ARG A 224 -2.34 2.37 19.29
C ARG A 224 -3.28 1.45 20.08
N ARG A 225 -4.58 1.77 20.15
CA ARG A 225 -5.52 1.04 21.02
C ARG A 225 -6.09 -0.23 20.40
N GLY A 226 -6.00 -0.41 19.08
CA GLY A 226 -6.51 -1.61 18.41
C GLY A 226 -7.96 -1.95 18.79
N ALA A 227 -8.77 -0.91 19.05
CA ALA A 227 -10.13 -1.00 19.55
C ALA A 227 -11.02 -0.01 18.79
N VAL A 228 -12.11 -0.54 18.27
CA VAL A 228 -13.30 0.20 17.85
C VAL A 228 -13.76 1.02 19.04
N GLY A 229 -13.83 2.34 18.88
CA GLY A 229 -14.22 3.23 19.96
C GLY A 229 -14.27 4.65 19.46
N VAL A 230 -15.49 5.07 19.09
CA VAL A 230 -15.84 6.49 19.04
C VAL A 230 -15.34 7.11 20.33
N LEU A 231 -14.49 8.13 20.22
CA LEU A 231 -14.22 9.00 21.37
C LEU A 231 -15.51 9.78 21.63
N THR A 232 -16.43 9.18 22.37
CA THR A 232 -17.46 9.95 23.09
C THR A 232 -16.70 10.80 24.09
N GLN A 233 -16.78 12.12 23.94
CA GLN A 233 -16.36 13.04 24.97
C GLN A 233 -17.37 12.98 26.12
N SER A 234 -16.95 12.40 27.23
CA SER A 234 -17.31 12.74 28.60
C SER A 234 -15.96 13.15 29.22
N GLU A 235 -15.73 14.22 29.97
CA GLU A 235 -16.43 15.24 30.77
C GLU A 235 -15.29 16.20 31.26
N PRO A 236 -15.40 17.03 32.33
CA PRO A 236 -16.31 18.15 32.61
C PRO A 236 -15.54 19.48 32.88
N LEU A 237 -16.26 20.61 32.78
CA LEU A 237 -16.31 21.80 33.66
C LEU A 237 -16.95 22.96 32.89
#